data_AF-A0A946ZZ48-F1
#
_entry.id   AF-A0A946ZZ48-F1
#
_cell.length_a   1.000
_cell.length_b   1.000
_cell.length_c   1.000
_cell.angle_alpha   90.00
_cell.angle_beta   90.00
_cell.angle_gamma   90.00
#
_symmetry.space_group_name_H-M   'P 1'
#
loop_
_entity.id
_entity.type
_entity.pdbx_description
1 polymer ?
#
loop_
_entity_poly.entity_id
_entity_poly.type
_entity_poly.pdbx_seq_one_letter_code
_entity_poly.pdbx_strand_id
1 'polypeptide(L)'
;MIRNLTTIVFFLTAGLCSFSQSSDLSVEKIMQDTNWMGTFPSDVKWGPHSENIYFDYNPENNPADSLHRINLKNLDSIVRVSAKEKKEIIPNNGDFNSSRSMMIFSQDGDLYIYDLRSRKKEELLDLNFSIQNPEFLMDDEKISFAGENNIFLYDLKNGKIKQLTNFKSGSEKGEKEDEVSAREQWLKSENLDLLKVVKQRKENKEKGKAYREAMENEEEFTFHLAGKDLRNLNLSPNAEYAGFSLIKRESNKETIVPDYVDESGYTVDLSARSKVGDIGFTAELGLYDLKRDTVIMIDLSGLPGIKDLPDFTSDYPDKEWEEKEREIIPSRIYFSENGNKAVVN
;
A
#
# COMPACT_ATOMS: atom_id res chain seq x y z
N MET A 1 24.10 31.10 76.76
CA MET A 1 23.10 31.98 76.11
C MET A 1 23.33 32.15 74.60
N ILE A 2 24.56 32.13 74.10
CA ILE A 2 24.88 32.34 72.67
C ILE A 2 24.61 31.12 71.78
N ARG A 3 24.65 29.89 72.33
CA ARG A 3 24.47 28.64 71.56
C ARG A 3 23.02 28.33 71.13
N ASN A 4 22.04 28.99 71.77
CA ASN A 4 20.63 28.85 71.42
C ASN A 4 20.17 29.93 70.44
N LEU A 5 20.98 30.99 70.25
CA LEU A 5 20.66 32.11 69.35
C LEU A 5 20.99 31.75 67.89
N THR A 6 22.07 30.98 67.66
CA THR A 6 22.46 30.50 66.33
C THR A 6 21.51 29.46 65.75
N THR A 7 20.88 28.63 66.58
CA THR A 7 19.89 27.63 66.14
C THR A 7 18.56 28.28 65.72
N ILE A 8 18.18 29.39 66.36
CA ILE A 8 16.97 30.16 66.02
C ILE A 8 17.16 30.94 64.72
N VAL A 9 18.36 31.48 64.46
CA VAL A 9 18.67 32.18 63.19
C VAL A 9 18.68 31.21 62.00
N PHE A 10 19.13 29.97 62.18
CA PHE A 10 19.14 28.95 61.11
C PHE A 10 17.72 28.47 60.72
N PHE A 11 16.78 28.43 61.67
CA PHE A 11 15.38 28.11 61.39
C PHE A 11 14.60 29.30 60.78
N LEU A 12 15.02 30.54 61.04
CA LEU A 12 14.40 31.72 60.44
C LEU A 12 14.81 31.92 58.97
N THR A 13 16.01 31.49 58.57
CA THR A 13 16.47 31.59 57.17
C THR A 13 15.97 30.46 56.27
N ALA A 14 15.57 29.32 56.84
CA ALA A 14 15.01 28.20 56.07
C ALA A 14 13.54 28.43 55.63
N GLY A 15 12.83 29.37 56.25
CA GLY A 15 11.41 29.66 55.94
C GLY A 15 11.18 30.65 54.78
N LEU A 16 12.24 31.31 54.25
CA LEU A 16 12.10 32.38 53.26
C LEU A 16 12.35 31.94 51.81
N CYS A 17 12.65 30.66 51.57
CA CYS A 17 12.92 30.13 50.22
C CYS A 17 11.96 29.01 49.80
N SER A 18 10.71 29.06 50.26
CA SER A 18 9.63 28.25 49.67
C SER A 18 8.85 29.11 48.68
N PHE A 19 9.45 29.41 47.53
CA PHE A 19 8.67 29.78 46.35
C PHE A 19 7.92 28.51 45.91
N SER A 20 6.69 28.36 46.37
CA SER A 20 5.74 27.47 45.71
C SER A 20 5.54 28.04 44.29
N GLN A 21 5.87 27.26 43.26
CA GLN A 21 5.48 27.60 41.89
C GLN A 21 3.96 27.46 41.77
N SER A 22 3.23 28.50 42.16
CA SER A 22 1.85 28.70 41.77
C SER A 22 1.85 29.41 40.41
N SER A 23 2.15 28.68 39.33
CA SER A 23 1.72 29.14 38.02
C SER A 23 0.22 28.87 37.94
N ASP A 24 -0.61 29.93 37.95
CA ASP A 24 -2.05 29.78 37.78
C ASP A 24 -2.32 29.12 36.41
N LEU A 25 -3.02 27.98 36.42
CA LEU A 25 -3.42 27.29 35.21
C LEU A 25 -4.54 28.10 34.54
N SER A 26 -4.18 28.91 33.53
CA SER A 26 -5.12 29.73 32.77
C SER A 26 -5.37 29.18 31.37
N VAL A 27 -6.49 29.59 30.74
CA VAL A 27 -6.79 29.22 29.35
C VAL A 27 -5.70 29.75 28.42
N GLU A 28 -5.23 30.98 28.62
CA GLU A 28 -4.14 31.58 27.85
C GLU A 28 -2.86 30.74 27.98
N LYS A 29 -2.58 30.19 29.16
CA LYS A 29 -1.41 29.34 29.37
C LYS A 29 -1.52 27.99 28.68
N ILE A 30 -2.71 27.39 28.68
CA ILE A 30 -2.98 26.10 28.01
C ILE A 30 -2.99 26.26 26.48
N MET A 31 -3.50 27.38 25.98
CA MET A 31 -3.62 27.68 24.54
C MET A 31 -2.36 28.27 23.91
N GLN A 32 -1.31 28.56 24.71
CA GLN A 32 0.02 28.86 24.18
C GLN A 32 0.57 27.64 23.44
N ASP A 33 1.47 27.89 22.48
CA ASP A 33 2.27 26.86 21.85
C ASP A 33 2.85 25.92 22.91
N THR A 34 2.58 24.62 22.75
CA THR A 34 2.95 23.55 23.68
C THR A 34 4.45 23.44 23.93
N ASN A 35 5.28 24.19 23.20
CA ASN A 35 6.69 24.44 23.48
C ASN A 35 7.00 24.71 24.97
N TRP A 36 6.07 25.25 25.76
CA TRP A 36 6.25 25.40 27.22
C TRP A 36 6.37 24.06 27.98
N MET A 37 5.87 22.95 27.42
CA MET A 37 6.05 21.59 27.93
C MET A 37 7.36 20.94 27.46
N GLY A 38 8.11 21.63 26.61
CA GLY A 38 9.27 21.10 25.89
C GLY A 38 8.89 20.44 24.57
N THR A 39 9.90 20.02 23.83
CA THR A 39 9.75 19.28 22.58
C THR A 39 9.80 17.79 22.90
N PHE A 40 8.82 17.04 22.38
CA PHE A 40 8.74 15.59 22.59
C PHE A 40 9.25 14.86 21.35
N PRO A 41 10.09 13.83 21.51
CA PRO A 41 10.43 12.91 20.43
C PRO A 41 9.18 12.26 19.80
N SER A 42 9.20 12.09 18.49
CA SER A 42 8.21 11.34 17.71
C SER A 42 8.87 10.24 16.87
N ASP A 43 8.07 9.35 16.28
CA ASP A 43 8.54 8.28 15.39
C ASP A 43 9.72 7.44 15.93
N VAL A 44 9.64 7.12 17.22
CA VAL A 44 10.66 6.36 17.94
C VAL A 44 10.78 4.96 17.35
N LYS A 45 12.00 4.64 16.91
CA LYS A 45 12.30 3.39 16.21
C LYS A 45 13.65 2.83 16.60
N TRP A 46 13.70 1.52 16.79
CA TRP A 46 14.95 0.80 17.02
C TRP A 46 15.75 0.67 15.73
N GLY A 47 17.07 0.78 15.84
CA GLY A 47 17.96 0.32 14.77
C GLY A 47 18.02 -1.22 14.71
N PRO A 48 18.45 -1.79 13.57
CA PRO A 48 18.40 -3.23 13.32
C PRO A 48 19.25 -4.08 14.29
N HIS A 49 20.24 -3.47 14.97
CA HIS A 49 21.13 -4.15 15.93
C HIS A 49 20.79 -3.86 17.39
N SER A 50 19.67 -3.18 17.65
CA SER A 50 19.30 -2.71 18.99
C SER A 50 20.37 -1.83 19.67
N GLU A 51 21.30 -1.25 18.91
CA GLU A 51 22.36 -0.38 19.45
C GLU A 51 21.95 1.09 19.51
N ASN A 52 21.04 1.49 18.64
CA ASN A 52 20.58 2.88 18.51
C ASN A 52 19.05 2.92 18.56
N ILE A 53 18.53 3.99 19.15
CA ILE A 53 17.13 4.39 19.05
C ILE A 53 17.11 5.68 18.25
N TYR A 54 16.40 5.67 17.14
CA TYR A 54 16.19 6.84 16.29
C TYR A 54 14.81 7.43 16.57
N PHE A 55 14.69 8.75 16.44
CA PHE A 55 13.44 9.47 16.67
C PHE A 55 13.53 10.85 16.03
N ASP A 56 12.40 11.39 15.62
CA ASP A 56 12.34 12.76 15.13
C ASP A 56 12.27 13.72 16.32
N TYR A 57 13.09 14.76 16.28
CA TYR A 57 13.27 15.68 17.41
C TYR A 57 13.68 17.07 16.92
N ASN A 58 13.07 18.10 17.50
CA ASN A 58 13.22 19.47 17.05
C ASN A 58 13.35 20.49 18.20
N PRO A 59 14.36 20.35 19.07
CA PRO A 59 14.56 21.25 20.22
C PRO A 59 14.90 22.68 19.82
N GLU A 60 15.39 22.88 18.59
CA GLU A 60 15.81 24.18 18.06
C GLU A 60 14.67 24.92 17.32
N ASN A 61 13.47 24.34 17.27
CA ASN A 61 12.30 24.90 16.56
C ASN A 61 12.59 25.20 15.08
N ASN A 62 13.28 24.27 14.41
CA ASN A 62 13.51 24.33 12.97
C ASN A 62 12.18 24.16 12.21
N PRO A 63 12.07 24.63 10.95
CA PRO A 63 10.84 24.50 10.16
C PRO A 63 10.35 23.05 9.93
N ALA A 64 11.23 22.07 10.08
CA ALA A 64 10.91 20.66 9.99
C ALA A 64 11.74 19.86 11.00
N ASP A 65 11.17 18.76 11.48
CA ASP A 65 11.84 17.88 12.43
C ASP A 65 13.10 17.26 11.84
N SER A 66 14.12 17.10 12.69
CA SER A 66 15.36 16.44 12.32
C SER A 66 15.45 15.09 13.00
N LEU A 67 15.92 14.10 12.25
CA LEU A 67 16.16 12.76 12.79
C LEU A 67 17.34 12.83 13.77
N HIS A 68 17.13 12.30 14.97
CA HIS A 68 18.15 12.16 16.00
C HIS A 68 18.30 10.68 16.38
N ARG A 69 19.41 10.36 17.07
CA ARG A 69 19.60 9.06 17.70
C ARG A 69 20.21 9.16 19.08
N ILE A 70 19.92 8.16 19.90
CA ILE A 70 20.65 7.83 21.12
C ILE A 70 21.29 6.46 20.94
N ASN A 71 22.53 6.30 21.40
CA ASN A 71 23.21 5.01 21.42
C ASN A 71 23.08 4.36 22.80
N LEU A 72 22.77 3.06 22.88
CA LEU A 72 22.59 2.38 24.17
C LEU A 72 23.83 2.38 25.07
N LYS A 73 25.04 2.54 24.50
CA LYS A 73 26.28 2.66 25.29
C LYS A 73 26.47 4.04 25.90
N ASN A 74 25.73 5.05 25.44
CA ASN A 74 25.79 6.43 25.93
C ASN A 74 24.42 7.09 25.82
N LEU A 75 23.57 6.85 26.83
CA LEU A 75 22.18 7.30 26.84
C LEU A 75 22.02 8.82 26.97
N ASP A 76 23.03 9.51 27.50
CA ASP A 76 22.98 10.96 27.74
C ASP A 76 23.27 11.78 26.46
N SER A 77 23.71 11.13 25.37
CA SER A 77 24.09 11.80 24.14
C SER A 77 23.03 11.64 23.05
N ILE A 78 22.28 12.72 22.81
CA ILE A 78 21.38 12.86 21.66
C ILE A 78 22.19 13.44 20.50
N VAL A 79 22.27 12.71 19.39
CA VAL A 79 23.05 13.09 18.22
C VAL A 79 22.13 13.28 17.02
N ARG A 80 22.22 14.44 16.36
CA ARG A 80 21.53 14.69 15.09
C ARG A 80 22.09 13.78 14.00
N VAL A 81 21.21 13.07 13.30
CA VAL A 81 21.57 12.18 12.19
C VAL A 81 21.78 13.02 10.93
N SER A 82 22.95 12.86 10.29
CA SER A 82 23.24 13.54 9.03
C SER A 82 22.38 12.99 7.88
N ALA A 83 22.16 13.76 6.82
CA ALA A 83 21.44 13.29 5.64
C ALA A 83 22.08 12.03 5.01
N LYS A 84 23.41 11.93 5.06
CA LYS A 84 24.15 10.75 4.59
C LYS A 84 23.86 9.52 5.47
N GLU A 85 23.92 9.67 6.79
CA GLU A 85 23.59 8.59 7.71
C GLU A 85 22.13 8.16 7.57
N LYS A 86 21.20 9.11 7.39
CA LYS A 86 19.77 8.82 7.18
C LYS A 86 19.52 7.88 5.98
N LYS A 87 20.26 8.04 4.88
CA LYS A 87 20.16 7.16 3.70
C LYS A 87 20.71 5.73 3.94
N GLU A 88 21.58 5.57 4.92
CA GLU A 88 22.17 4.28 5.30
C GLU A 88 21.38 3.55 6.39
N ILE A 89 20.38 4.20 6.99
CA ILE A 89 19.51 3.56 7.98
C ILE A 89 18.68 2.49 7.29
N ILE A 90 18.79 1.28 7.81
CA ILE A 90 17.94 0.16 7.39
C ILE A 90 16.54 0.42 7.92
N PRO A 91 15.49 0.34 7.07
CA PRO A 91 14.12 0.50 7.52
C PRO A 91 13.73 -0.63 8.47
N ASN A 92 12.72 -0.37 9.31
CA ASN A 92 12.18 -1.40 10.19
C ASN A 92 11.20 -2.35 9.49
N ASN A 93 10.66 -1.91 8.36
CA ASN A 93 9.72 -2.68 7.57
C ASN A 93 10.49 -3.43 6.50
N GLY A 94 10.36 -4.75 6.51
CA GLY A 94 10.97 -5.68 5.57
C GLY A 94 10.79 -7.10 6.07
N ASP A 95 11.03 -8.05 5.18
CA ASP A 95 10.89 -9.45 5.49
C ASP A 95 12.24 -10.07 5.87
N PHE A 96 12.21 -11.04 6.76
CA PHE A 96 13.40 -11.74 7.22
C PHE A 96 13.43 -13.14 6.65
N ASN A 97 14.61 -13.59 6.24
CA ASN A 97 14.79 -14.98 5.85
C ASN A 97 14.47 -15.90 7.04
N SER A 98 14.26 -17.19 6.78
CA SER A 98 13.87 -18.19 7.79
C SER A 98 14.81 -18.24 9.01
N SER A 99 16.10 -17.98 8.80
CA SER A 99 17.11 -17.94 9.87
C SER A 99 17.26 -16.57 10.55
N ARG A 100 16.52 -15.54 10.11
CA ARG A 100 16.60 -14.13 10.53
C ARG A 100 18.02 -13.55 10.48
N SER A 101 18.86 -14.06 9.58
CA SER A 101 20.21 -13.55 9.33
C SER A 101 20.25 -12.48 8.25
N MET A 102 19.24 -12.45 7.38
CA MET A 102 19.11 -11.51 6.28
C MET A 102 17.73 -10.87 6.32
N MET A 103 17.67 -9.62 5.88
CA MET A 103 16.43 -8.86 5.72
C MET A 103 16.36 -8.33 4.29
N ILE A 104 15.20 -8.43 3.66
CA ILE A 104 14.90 -7.82 2.37
C ILE A 104 13.83 -6.75 2.54
N PHE A 105 14.01 -5.64 1.85
CA PHE A 105 13.14 -4.48 1.99
C PHE A 105 13.20 -3.63 0.73
N SER A 106 12.17 -2.78 0.57
CA SER A 106 12.22 -1.72 -0.43
C SER A 106 12.64 -0.42 0.23
N GLN A 107 13.53 0.31 -0.45
CA GLN A 107 13.92 1.67 -0.08
C GLN A 107 13.99 2.50 -1.35
N ASP A 108 13.35 3.68 -1.35
CA ASP A 108 13.29 4.59 -2.49
C ASP A 108 12.73 3.97 -3.80
N GLY A 109 12.02 2.84 -3.70
CA GLY A 109 11.46 2.11 -4.84
C GLY A 109 12.29 0.89 -5.28
N ASP A 110 13.52 0.76 -4.79
CA ASP A 110 14.44 -0.31 -5.17
C ASP A 110 14.44 -1.46 -4.16
N LEU A 111 14.96 -2.62 -4.55
CA LEU A 111 15.06 -3.81 -3.70
C LEU A 111 16.45 -3.93 -3.09
N TYR A 112 16.51 -3.99 -1.77
CA TYR A 112 17.76 -4.20 -1.04
C TYR A 112 17.71 -5.48 -0.21
N ILE A 113 18.89 -6.07 -0.02
CA ILE A 113 19.15 -7.11 0.98
C ILE A 113 20.16 -6.59 2.01
N TYR A 114 19.93 -6.94 3.27
CA TYR A 114 20.79 -6.59 4.38
C TYR A 114 21.17 -7.83 5.19
N ASP A 115 22.47 -8.09 5.30
CA ASP A 115 23.01 -9.12 6.16
C ASP A 115 23.23 -8.56 7.57
N LEU A 116 22.51 -9.10 8.56
CA LEU A 116 22.57 -8.64 9.94
C LEU A 116 23.91 -9.00 10.62
N ARG A 117 24.61 -10.04 10.18
CA ARG A 117 25.90 -10.44 10.77
C ARG A 117 27.04 -9.57 10.25
N SER A 118 27.13 -9.43 8.93
CA SER A 118 28.19 -8.63 8.30
C SER A 118 27.89 -7.13 8.28
N ARG A 119 26.64 -6.74 8.58
CA ARG A 119 26.11 -5.36 8.52
C ARG A 119 26.24 -4.74 7.14
N LYS A 120 26.19 -5.57 6.09
CA LYS A 120 26.32 -5.14 4.70
C LYS A 120 24.93 -4.96 4.09
N LYS A 121 24.66 -3.76 3.57
CA LYS A 121 23.51 -3.45 2.70
C LYS A 121 23.94 -3.60 1.25
N GLU A 122 23.13 -4.29 0.45
CA GLU A 122 23.39 -4.53 -0.97
C GLU A 122 22.10 -4.31 -1.76
N GLU A 123 22.21 -3.61 -2.89
CA GLU A 123 21.12 -3.42 -3.83
C GLU A 123 21.01 -4.67 -4.71
N LEU A 124 19.81 -5.23 -4.81
CA LEU A 124 19.53 -6.39 -5.65
C LEU A 124 18.92 -5.97 -6.99
N LEU A 125 17.96 -5.05 -6.97
CA LEU A 125 17.24 -4.60 -8.15
C LEU A 125 16.95 -3.10 -8.09
N ASP A 126 17.23 -2.42 -9.20
CA ASP A 126 16.80 -1.07 -9.56
C ASP A 126 15.97 -1.21 -10.84
N LEU A 127 14.68 -0.90 -10.75
CA LEU A 127 13.72 -1.05 -11.85
C LEU A 127 13.04 0.30 -12.13
N ASN A 128 12.47 0.45 -13.32
CA ASN A 128 11.76 1.68 -13.72
C ASN A 128 10.40 1.88 -13.03
N PHE A 129 10.07 1.05 -12.03
CA PHE A 129 8.87 1.13 -11.22
C PHE A 129 9.20 0.76 -9.77
N SER A 130 8.38 1.27 -8.84
CA SER A 130 8.57 1.00 -7.41
C SER A 130 8.27 -0.46 -7.07
N ILE A 131 9.25 -1.12 -6.47
CA ILE A 131 9.14 -2.43 -5.83
C ILE A 131 8.42 -2.27 -4.50
N GLN A 132 7.46 -3.14 -4.22
CA GLN A 132 6.64 -3.11 -3.00
C GLN A 132 6.52 -4.50 -2.39
N ASN A 133 6.35 -4.54 -1.06
CA ASN A 133 6.12 -5.76 -0.27
C ASN A 133 7.03 -6.94 -0.68
N PRO A 134 8.36 -6.77 -0.68
CA PRO A 134 9.24 -7.88 -0.98
C PRO A 134 9.19 -8.91 0.15
N GLU A 135 9.15 -10.20 -0.21
CA GLU A 135 9.06 -11.34 0.72
C GLU A 135 9.98 -12.47 0.28
N PHE A 136 10.66 -13.14 1.21
CA PHE A 136 11.42 -14.37 0.95
C PHE A 136 10.45 -15.52 0.68
N LEU A 137 10.79 -16.36 -0.30
CA LEU A 137 10.01 -17.52 -0.72
C LEU A 137 10.89 -18.70 -1.08
N MET A 138 10.28 -19.89 -1.11
CA MET A 138 10.90 -21.15 -1.54
C MET A 138 12.23 -21.42 -0.83
N ASP A 139 12.17 -21.61 0.49
CA ASP A 139 13.34 -21.87 1.35
C ASP A 139 14.41 -20.77 1.26
N ASP A 140 13.98 -19.51 1.25
CA ASP A 140 14.80 -18.31 1.13
C ASP A 140 15.62 -18.19 -0.17
N GLU A 141 15.32 -19.01 -1.20
CA GLU A 141 16.05 -18.97 -2.48
C GLU A 141 15.52 -17.92 -3.47
N LYS A 142 14.29 -17.44 -3.25
CA LYS A 142 13.63 -16.48 -4.13
C LYS A 142 13.01 -15.34 -3.35
N ILE A 143 12.81 -14.21 -4.02
CA ILE A 143 12.12 -13.04 -3.49
C ILE A 143 10.91 -12.77 -4.35
N SER A 144 9.70 -12.78 -3.77
CA SER A 144 8.54 -12.19 -4.45
C SER A 144 8.44 -10.72 -4.14
N PHE A 145 7.93 -9.94 -5.08
CA PHE A 145 7.59 -8.54 -4.84
C PHE A 145 6.45 -8.11 -5.76
N ALA A 146 5.76 -7.03 -5.39
CA ALA A 146 4.75 -6.39 -6.21
C ALA A 146 5.32 -5.14 -6.91
N GLY A 147 4.83 -4.86 -8.12
CA GLY A 147 5.11 -3.64 -8.87
C GLY A 147 4.17 -3.54 -10.06
N GLU A 148 3.78 -2.34 -10.48
CA GLU A 148 2.90 -2.16 -11.67
C GLU A 148 1.65 -3.07 -11.67
N ASN A 149 0.97 -3.20 -10.53
CA ASN A 149 -0.19 -4.10 -10.33
C ASN A 149 0.09 -5.60 -10.58
N ASN A 150 1.35 -6.03 -10.53
CA ASN A 150 1.75 -7.40 -10.82
C ASN A 150 2.70 -7.96 -9.78
N ILE A 151 2.74 -9.29 -9.69
CA ILE A 151 3.68 -10.03 -8.85
C ILE A 151 4.86 -10.48 -9.72
N PHE A 152 6.06 -10.28 -9.20
CA PHE A 152 7.30 -10.74 -9.78
C PHE A 152 8.01 -11.67 -8.80
N LEU A 153 8.86 -12.54 -9.35
CA LEU A 153 9.71 -13.47 -8.62
C LEU A 153 11.15 -13.27 -9.08
N TYR A 154 12.03 -13.00 -8.13
CA TYR A 154 13.47 -12.86 -8.34
C TYR A 154 14.20 -14.07 -7.76
N ASP A 155 15.05 -14.70 -8.56
CA ASP A 155 15.89 -15.82 -8.17
C ASP A 155 17.25 -15.32 -7.69
N LEU A 156 17.55 -15.50 -6.39
CA LEU A 156 18.78 -14.99 -5.77
C LEU A 156 20.05 -15.67 -6.30
N LYS A 157 19.94 -16.89 -6.85
CA LYS A 157 21.09 -17.68 -7.29
C LYS A 157 21.57 -17.29 -8.68
N ASN A 158 20.64 -17.02 -9.59
CA ASN A 158 20.96 -16.74 -11.00
C ASN A 158 20.59 -15.32 -11.45
N GLY A 159 19.97 -14.51 -10.58
CA GLY A 159 19.63 -13.11 -10.85
C GLY A 159 18.51 -12.93 -11.86
N LYS A 160 17.68 -13.96 -12.12
CA LYS A 160 16.56 -13.86 -13.06
C LYS A 160 15.31 -13.30 -12.37
N ILE A 161 14.62 -12.42 -13.09
CA ILE A 161 13.29 -11.93 -12.73
C ILE A 161 12.27 -12.62 -13.63
N LYS A 162 11.18 -13.10 -13.04
CA LYS A 162 10.02 -13.65 -13.75
C LYS A 162 8.76 -12.94 -13.27
N GLN A 163 7.97 -12.41 -14.20
CA GLN A 163 6.62 -11.93 -13.90
C GLN A 163 5.68 -13.14 -13.72
N LEU A 164 4.89 -13.15 -12.65
CA LEU A 164 3.97 -14.25 -12.34
C LEU A 164 2.53 -13.93 -12.72
N THR A 165 2.11 -12.67 -12.60
CA THR A 165 0.76 -12.23 -12.96
C THR A 165 0.81 -11.20 -14.08
N ASN A 166 -0.26 -11.08 -14.87
CA ASN A 166 -0.37 -10.09 -15.93
C ASN A 166 -1.73 -9.36 -15.88
N PHE A 167 -1.86 -8.46 -14.92
CA PHE A 167 -2.98 -7.54 -14.77
C PHE A 167 -2.76 -6.29 -15.62
N LYS A 168 -3.79 -5.88 -16.38
CA LYS A 168 -3.79 -4.63 -17.15
C LYS A 168 -4.99 -3.76 -16.84
N SER A 169 -4.74 -2.47 -16.70
CA SER A 169 -5.79 -1.46 -16.59
C SER A 169 -6.64 -1.39 -17.86
N GLY A 170 -7.91 -1.00 -17.71
CA GLY A 170 -8.87 -0.88 -18.80
C GLY A 170 -9.60 -2.17 -19.13
N SER A 171 -10.53 -2.09 -20.08
CA SER A 171 -11.21 -3.25 -20.63
C SER A 171 -10.35 -3.94 -21.66
N GLU A 172 -10.54 -5.25 -21.83
CA GLU A 172 -10.02 -5.96 -23.00
C GLU A 172 -10.47 -5.22 -24.26
N LYS A 173 -9.53 -4.93 -25.17
CA LYS A 173 -9.91 -4.49 -26.51
C LYS A 173 -10.45 -5.72 -27.21
N GLY A 174 -11.73 -6.03 -26.98
CA GLY A 174 -12.42 -6.98 -27.84
C GLY A 174 -12.19 -6.55 -29.28
N GLU A 175 -11.91 -7.50 -30.16
CA GLU A 175 -11.94 -7.25 -31.60
C GLU A 175 -13.30 -6.63 -31.88
N LYS A 176 -13.33 -5.30 -32.04
CA LYS A 176 -14.46 -4.66 -32.71
C LYS A 176 -14.34 -5.20 -34.13
N GLU A 177 -15.06 -6.28 -34.42
CA GLU A 177 -15.54 -6.47 -35.77
C GLU A 177 -16.28 -5.18 -36.09
N ASP A 178 -15.63 -4.31 -36.86
CA ASP A 178 -16.33 -3.21 -37.50
C ASP A 178 -17.59 -3.84 -38.11
N GLU A 179 -18.78 -3.41 -37.70
CA GLU A 179 -20.02 -3.83 -38.35
C GLU A 179 -19.99 -3.25 -39.78
N VAL A 180 -19.26 -3.93 -40.66
CA VAL A 180 -19.11 -3.55 -42.05
C VAL A 180 -20.46 -3.83 -42.71
N SER A 181 -21.10 -2.80 -43.23
CA SER A 181 -22.41 -2.93 -43.86
C SER A 181 -22.37 -3.95 -45.00
N ALA A 182 -23.50 -4.62 -45.28
CA ALA A 182 -23.60 -5.58 -46.39
C ALA A 182 -23.14 -4.99 -47.74
N ARG A 183 -23.34 -3.68 -47.94
CA ARG A 183 -22.86 -2.94 -49.11
C ARG A 183 -21.34 -2.86 -49.18
N GLU A 184 -20.68 -2.57 -48.06
CA GLU A 184 -19.22 -2.49 -47.99
C GLU A 184 -18.58 -3.87 -48.11
N GLN A 185 -19.22 -4.91 -47.58
CA GLN A 185 -18.80 -6.30 -47.81
C GLN A 185 -18.88 -6.67 -49.28
N TRP A 186 -19.98 -6.34 -49.96
CA TRP A 186 -20.14 -6.56 -51.41
C TRP A 186 -19.10 -5.78 -52.23
N LEU A 187 -18.87 -4.51 -51.91
CA LEU A 187 -17.86 -3.69 -52.60
C LEU A 187 -16.45 -4.26 -52.41
N LYS A 188 -16.14 -4.77 -51.21
CA LYS A 188 -14.86 -5.41 -50.89
C LYS A 188 -14.69 -6.71 -51.65
N SER A 189 -15.72 -7.55 -51.79
CA SER A 189 -15.64 -8.78 -52.58
C SER A 189 -15.45 -8.47 -54.07
N GLU A 190 -16.25 -7.56 -54.62
CA GLU A 190 -16.16 -7.14 -56.02
C GLU A 190 -14.76 -6.59 -56.37
N ASN A 191 -14.19 -5.77 -55.48
CA ASN A 191 -12.86 -5.19 -55.67
C ASN A 191 -11.74 -6.25 -55.64
N LEU A 192 -11.88 -7.29 -54.81
CA LEU A 192 -10.93 -8.41 -54.78
C LEU A 192 -11.04 -9.31 -56.02
N ASP A 193 -12.24 -9.43 -56.60
CA ASP A 193 -12.45 -10.20 -57.82
C ASP A 193 -11.92 -9.47 -59.06
N LEU A 194 -12.14 -8.15 -59.13
CA LEU A 194 -11.68 -7.33 -60.26
C LEU A 194 -10.18 -7.03 -60.24
N LEU A 195 -9.58 -6.81 -59.06
CA LEU A 195 -8.20 -6.35 -58.94
C LEU A 195 -7.25 -7.45 -58.44
N LYS A 196 -6.64 -8.17 -59.39
CA LYS A 196 -5.68 -9.26 -59.13
C LYS A 196 -4.53 -8.87 -58.18
N VAL A 197 -3.99 -7.66 -58.30
CA VAL A 197 -2.90 -7.18 -57.42
C VAL A 197 -3.36 -6.97 -55.99
N VAL A 198 -4.60 -6.48 -55.79
CA VAL A 198 -5.18 -6.28 -54.46
C VAL A 198 -5.46 -7.62 -53.80
N LYS A 199 -5.99 -8.58 -54.55
CA LYS A 199 -6.16 -9.98 -54.11
C LYS A 199 -4.85 -10.61 -53.67
N GLN A 200 -3.80 -10.52 -54.50
CA GLN A 200 -2.48 -11.06 -54.18
C GLN A 200 -1.88 -10.41 -52.92
N ARG A 201 -2.03 -9.09 -52.74
CA ARG A 201 -1.59 -8.40 -51.52
C ARG A 201 -2.35 -8.86 -50.27
N LYS A 202 -3.66 -9.08 -50.39
CA LYS A 202 -4.48 -9.62 -49.30
C LYS A 202 -4.04 -11.04 -48.93
N GLU A 203 -3.89 -11.93 -49.91
CA GLU A 203 -3.43 -13.31 -49.68
C GLU A 203 -2.03 -13.37 -49.06
N ASN A 204 -1.10 -12.51 -49.52
CA ASN A 204 0.24 -12.42 -48.92
C ASN A 204 0.19 -11.88 -47.48
N LYS A 205 -0.69 -10.90 -47.21
CA LYS A 205 -0.92 -10.38 -45.86
C LYS A 205 -1.51 -11.45 -44.94
N GLU A 206 -2.48 -12.22 -45.42
CA GLU A 206 -3.11 -13.32 -44.67
C GLU A 206 -2.12 -14.45 -44.41
N LYS A 207 -1.32 -14.86 -45.40
CA LYS A 207 -0.24 -15.85 -45.21
C LYS A 207 0.83 -15.35 -44.23
N GLY A 208 1.19 -14.06 -44.31
CA GLY A 208 2.12 -13.45 -43.36
C GLY A 208 1.55 -13.29 -41.95
N LYS A 209 0.23 -13.11 -41.82
CA LYS A 209 -0.49 -13.13 -40.53
C LYS A 209 -0.48 -14.55 -39.96
N ALA A 210 -0.94 -15.54 -40.73
CA ALA A 210 -0.97 -16.94 -40.32
C ALA A 210 0.42 -17.52 -39.96
N TYR A 211 1.47 -17.16 -40.71
CA TYR A 211 2.83 -17.57 -40.38
C TYR A 211 3.32 -16.93 -39.06
N ARG A 212 2.97 -15.67 -38.80
CA ARG A 212 3.31 -15.01 -37.53
C ARG A 212 2.56 -15.66 -36.38
N GLU A 213 1.25 -15.84 -36.50
CA GLU A 213 0.41 -16.49 -35.47
C GLU A 213 0.88 -17.93 -35.19
N ALA A 214 1.32 -18.67 -36.21
CA ALA A 214 1.84 -20.03 -36.04
C ALA A 214 3.26 -20.08 -35.45
N MET A 215 4.00 -18.96 -35.46
CA MET A 215 5.33 -18.82 -34.86
C MET A 215 5.28 -18.05 -33.53
N GLU A 216 4.14 -17.47 -33.19
CA GLU A 216 3.89 -16.77 -31.95
C GLU A 216 3.74 -17.82 -30.85
N ASN A 217 4.40 -17.58 -29.72
CA ASN A 217 4.14 -18.40 -28.54
C ASN A 217 2.69 -18.16 -28.12
N GLU A 218 2.09 -19.14 -27.43
CA GLU A 218 0.77 -19.00 -26.82
C GLU A 218 0.68 -17.65 -26.09
N GLU A 219 -0.32 -16.82 -26.42
CA GLU A 219 -0.46 -15.49 -25.84
C GLU A 219 -0.53 -15.61 -24.32
N GLU A 220 0.33 -14.87 -23.61
CA GLU A 220 0.30 -14.83 -22.16
C GLU A 220 -1.06 -14.30 -21.69
N PHE A 221 -1.74 -15.07 -20.84
CA PHE A 221 -3.04 -14.66 -20.32
C PHE A 221 -2.92 -13.27 -19.69
N THR A 222 -3.88 -12.40 -20.02
CA THR A 222 -3.94 -11.04 -19.49
C THR A 222 -5.28 -10.85 -18.79
N PHE A 223 -5.26 -10.51 -17.50
CA PHE A 223 -6.48 -10.16 -16.80
C PHE A 223 -6.71 -8.65 -16.85
N HIS A 224 -7.79 -8.24 -17.50
CA HIS A 224 -8.18 -6.85 -17.64
C HIS A 224 -9.02 -6.38 -16.44
N LEU A 225 -8.57 -5.32 -15.76
CA LEU A 225 -9.21 -4.81 -14.55
C LEU A 225 -10.55 -4.09 -14.81
N ALA A 226 -10.88 -3.78 -16.06
CA ALA A 226 -12.14 -3.16 -16.48
C ALA A 226 -12.50 -1.88 -15.70
N GLY A 227 -11.50 -1.08 -15.35
CA GLY A 227 -11.67 0.18 -14.61
C GLY A 227 -11.80 0.02 -13.09
N LYS A 228 -11.58 -1.18 -12.55
CA LYS A 228 -11.51 -1.46 -11.11
C LYS A 228 -10.06 -1.28 -10.61
N ASP A 229 -9.91 -0.89 -9.36
CA ASP A 229 -8.62 -0.80 -8.68
C ASP A 229 -8.21 -2.17 -8.15
N LEU A 230 -7.00 -2.63 -8.49
CA LEU A 230 -6.42 -3.83 -7.88
C LEU A 230 -5.90 -3.51 -6.47
N ARG A 231 -6.28 -4.33 -5.50
CA ARG A 231 -5.88 -4.21 -4.09
C ARG A 231 -5.54 -5.57 -3.51
N ASN A 232 -4.84 -5.55 -2.38
CA ASN A 232 -4.54 -6.76 -1.60
C ASN A 232 -3.89 -7.88 -2.42
N LEU A 233 -3.09 -7.53 -3.42
CA LEU A 233 -2.39 -8.51 -4.26
C LEU A 233 -1.31 -9.19 -3.43
N ASN A 234 -1.39 -10.50 -3.24
CA ASN A 234 -0.41 -11.27 -2.49
C ASN A 234 -0.24 -12.69 -3.06
N LEU A 235 1.00 -13.19 -3.00
CA LEU A 235 1.37 -14.51 -3.50
C LEU A 235 1.22 -15.57 -2.41
N SER A 236 0.79 -16.77 -2.76
CA SER A 236 0.85 -17.94 -1.89
C SER A 236 2.31 -18.36 -1.66
N PRO A 237 2.71 -18.87 -0.48
CA PRO A 237 4.10 -19.27 -0.21
C PRO A 237 4.70 -20.33 -1.17
N ASN A 238 3.86 -21.18 -1.75
CA ASN A 238 4.25 -22.17 -2.76
C ASN A 238 4.28 -21.61 -4.20
N ALA A 239 4.01 -20.31 -4.37
CA ALA A 239 3.89 -19.60 -5.65
C ALA A 239 2.94 -20.26 -6.67
N GLU A 240 1.87 -20.89 -6.19
CA GLU A 240 0.87 -21.53 -7.06
C GLU A 240 -0.36 -20.65 -7.30
N TYR A 241 -0.66 -19.75 -6.35
CA TYR A 241 -1.81 -18.88 -6.40
C TYR A 241 -1.45 -17.44 -6.03
N ALA A 242 -2.15 -16.47 -6.63
CA ALA A 242 -2.15 -15.09 -6.16
C ALA A 242 -3.55 -14.66 -5.76
N GLY A 243 -3.72 -14.18 -4.53
CA GLY A 243 -4.97 -13.60 -4.05
C GLY A 243 -5.00 -12.10 -4.36
N PHE A 244 -6.18 -11.58 -4.68
CA PHE A 244 -6.37 -10.15 -4.89
C PHE A 244 -7.83 -9.72 -4.69
N SER A 245 -8.04 -8.42 -4.52
CA SER A 245 -9.35 -7.79 -4.49
C SER A 245 -9.47 -6.76 -5.60
N LEU A 246 -10.64 -6.67 -6.23
CA LEU A 246 -10.97 -5.60 -7.17
C LEU A 246 -11.96 -4.64 -6.51
N ILE A 247 -11.60 -3.37 -6.44
CA ILE A 247 -12.46 -2.33 -5.87
C ILE A 247 -12.99 -1.46 -7.01
N LYS A 248 -14.31 -1.36 -7.11
CA LYS A 248 -14.96 -0.38 -7.98
C LYS A 248 -15.47 0.75 -7.10
N ARG A 249 -14.87 1.93 -7.21
CA ARG A 249 -15.36 3.12 -6.51
C ARG A 249 -16.47 3.77 -7.33
N GLU A 250 -17.57 4.07 -6.67
CA GLU A 250 -18.61 4.94 -7.20
C GLU A 250 -18.29 6.39 -6.87
N SER A 251 -18.64 7.29 -7.78
CA SER A 251 -18.49 8.73 -7.56
C SER A 251 -19.57 9.17 -6.59
N ASN A 252 -19.22 9.30 -5.31
CA ASN A 252 -20.10 9.88 -4.32
C ASN A 252 -20.14 11.40 -4.46
N LYS A 253 -21.27 11.99 -4.12
CA LYS A 253 -21.38 13.45 -4.05
C LYS A 253 -20.60 13.95 -2.84
N GLU A 254 -19.51 14.65 -3.10
CA GLU A 254 -18.71 15.31 -2.07
C GLU A 254 -19.47 16.49 -1.46
N THR A 255 -19.13 16.82 -0.22
CA THR A 255 -19.58 18.06 0.41
C THR A 255 -18.51 19.12 0.25
N ILE A 256 -18.88 20.39 0.50
CA ILE A 256 -17.93 21.49 0.43
C ILE A 256 -17.87 22.23 1.77
N VAL A 257 -16.68 22.74 2.07
CA VAL A 257 -16.44 23.68 3.15
C VAL A 257 -15.89 24.97 2.54
N PRO A 258 -16.59 26.10 2.63
CA PRO A 258 -16.05 27.37 2.17
C PRO A 258 -14.82 27.76 2.98
N ASP A 259 -13.71 28.03 2.29
CA ASP A 259 -12.52 28.67 2.84
C ASP A 259 -12.57 30.16 2.53
N TYR A 260 -12.67 30.97 3.58
CA TYR A 260 -12.75 32.43 3.49
C TYR A 260 -11.38 33.11 3.61
N VAL A 261 -10.30 32.36 3.86
CA VAL A 261 -8.95 32.89 4.12
C VAL A 261 -7.90 32.28 3.19
N ASP A 262 -8.33 31.82 2.01
CA ASP A 262 -7.44 31.35 0.96
C ASP A 262 -6.43 32.43 0.54
N GLU A 263 -5.23 32.00 0.15
CA GLU A 263 -4.13 32.91 -0.21
C GLU A 263 -4.47 33.86 -1.37
N SER A 264 -5.44 33.49 -2.22
CA SER A 264 -5.94 34.35 -3.29
C SER A 264 -6.81 35.52 -2.81
N GLY A 265 -7.30 35.47 -1.56
CA GLY A 265 -8.23 36.45 -0.98
C GLY A 265 -9.68 36.30 -1.44
N TYR A 266 -10.01 35.25 -2.20
CA TYR A 266 -11.39 34.89 -2.57
C TYR A 266 -11.91 33.77 -1.69
N THR A 267 -13.24 33.68 -1.55
CA THR A 267 -13.85 32.48 -0.99
C THR A 267 -13.74 31.35 -2.00
N VAL A 268 -13.12 30.24 -1.60
CA VAL A 268 -12.98 29.03 -2.40
C VAL A 268 -13.64 27.85 -1.69
N ASP A 269 -14.04 26.83 -2.45
CA ASP A 269 -14.64 25.63 -1.88
C ASP A 269 -13.56 24.56 -1.65
N LEU A 270 -13.35 24.16 -0.39
CA LEU A 270 -12.57 22.97 -0.05
C LEU A 270 -13.48 21.74 -0.18
N SER A 271 -13.02 20.73 -0.93
CA SER A 271 -13.72 19.44 -0.97
C SER A 271 -13.66 18.76 0.41
N ALA A 272 -14.80 18.25 0.84
CA ALA A 272 -14.97 17.49 2.07
C ALA A 272 -15.71 16.18 1.80
N ARG A 273 -15.54 15.22 2.73
CA ARG A 273 -16.12 13.88 2.60
C ARG A 273 -17.63 13.89 2.32
N SER A 274 -18.11 12.86 1.63
CA SER A 274 -19.55 12.64 1.42
C SER A 274 -20.29 12.39 2.75
N LYS A 275 -21.62 12.52 2.73
CA LYS A 275 -22.47 12.23 3.89
C LYS A 275 -22.51 10.72 4.18
N VAL A 276 -22.80 10.37 5.42
CA VAL A 276 -22.94 8.96 5.84
C VAL A 276 -24.16 8.34 5.17
N GLY A 277 -24.06 7.07 4.77
CA GLY A 277 -25.11 6.34 4.03
C GLY A 277 -24.72 5.98 2.59
N ASP A 278 -23.74 6.68 2.02
CA ASP A 278 -23.21 6.36 0.69
C ASP A 278 -22.07 5.33 0.83
N ILE A 279 -22.34 4.05 0.54
CA ILE A 279 -21.29 3.03 0.39
C ILE A 279 -20.70 3.22 -1.01
N GLY A 280 -19.64 4.02 -1.10
CA GLY A 280 -19.06 4.46 -2.38
C GLY A 280 -18.19 3.43 -3.08
N PHE A 281 -18.26 2.14 -2.76
CA PHE A 281 -17.51 1.12 -3.50
C PHE A 281 -18.06 -0.29 -3.34
N THR A 282 -17.92 -1.08 -4.41
CA THR A 282 -18.07 -2.53 -4.36
C THR A 282 -16.71 -3.19 -4.36
N ALA A 283 -16.62 -4.37 -3.74
CA ALA A 283 -15.39 -5.16 -3.68
C ALA A 283 -15.66 -6.59 -4.16
N GLU A 284 -14.78 -7.08 -5.02
CA GLU A 284 -14.79 -8.46 -5.50
C GLU A 284 -13.48 -9.14 -5.08
N LEU A 285 -13.53 -10.44 -4.84
CA LEU A 285 -12.37 -11.22 -4.47
C LEU A 285 -12.01 -12.19 -5.59
N GLY A 286 -10.73 -12.26 -5.93
CA GLY A 286 -10.21 -13.13 -6.98
C GLY A 286 -9.02 -13.96 -6.54
N LEU A 287 -8.88 -15.11 -7.17
CA LEU A 287 -7.74 -16.00 -7.05
C LEU A 287 -7.18 -16.26 -8.45
N TYR A 288 -5.91 -15.93 -8.67
CA TYR A 288 -5.18 -16.28 -9.88
C TYR A 288 -4.48 -17.62 -9.64
N ASP A 289 -4.85 -18.64 -10.39
CA ASP A 289 -4.11 -19.90 -10.49
C ASP A 289 -2.96 -19.76 -11.48
N LEU A 290 -1.73 -19.73 -10.97
CA LEU A 290 -0.52 -19.50 -11.75
C LEU A 290 -0.08 -20.72 -12.56
N LYS A 291 -0.58 -21.91 -12.24
CA LYS A 291 -0.30 -23.14 -13.00
C LYS A 291 -1.21 -23.26 -14.22
N ARG A 292 -2.47 -22.87 -14.06
CA ARG A 292 -3.49 -22.89 -15.12
C ARG A 292 -3.55 -21.60 -15.91
N ASP A 293 -2.80 -20.58 -15.48
CA ASP A 293 -2.82 -19.23 -16.01
C ASP A 293 -4.25 -18.67 -16.11
N THR A 294 -5.04 -18.83 -15.04
CA THR A 294 -6.48 -18.51 -15.04
C THR A 294 -6.88 -17.77 -13.76
N VAL A 295 -7.74 -16.77 -13.91
CA VAL A 295 -8.35 -16.04 -12.78
C VAL A 295 -9.73 -16.60 -12.46
N ILE A 296 -9.98 -16.85 -11.18
CA ILE A 296 -11.25 -17.31 -10.62
C ILE A 296 -11.77 -16.22 -9.67
N MET A 297 -12.92 -15.64 -10.02
CA MET A 297 -13.64 -14.73 -9.12
C MET A 297 -14.44 -15.56 -8.11
N ILE A 298 -14.36 -15.20 -6.83
CA ILE A 298 -15.01 -15.91 -5.74
C ILE A 298 -16.46 -15.42 -5.62
N ASP A 299 -17.40 -16.33 -5.78
CA ASP A 299 -18.82 -16.08 -5.55
C ASP A 299 -19.15 -16.10 -4.06
N LEU A 300 -19.66 -14.99 -3.54
CA LEU A 300 -20.02 -14.81 -2.14
C LEU A 300 -21.52 -14.94 -1.88
N SER A 301 -22.35 -15.11 -2.92
CA SER A 301 -23.82 -15.19 -2.80
C SER A 301 -24.30 -16.38 -1.96
N GLY A 302 -23.47 -17.42 -1.83
CA GLY A 302 -23.76 -18.61 -1.03
C GLY A 302 -23.46 -18.51 0.46
N LEU A 303 -23.03 -17.34 0.98
CA LEU A 303 -22.68 -17.20 2.39
C LEU A 303 -23.90 -17.32 3.32
N PRO A 304 -23.81 -18.11 4.42
CA PRO A 304 -24.88 -18.20 5.40
C PRO A 304 -25.23 -16.82 5.97
N GLY A 305 -26.53 -16.51 6.04
CA GLY A 305 -27.04 -15.26 6.58
C GLY A 305 -26.86 -14.02 5.70
N ILE A 306 -26.48 -14.18 4.42
CA ILE A 306 -26.33 -13.05 3.49
C ILE A 306 -27.65 -12.32 3.19
N LYS A 307 -28.80 -12.98 3.44
CA LYS A 307 -30.14 -12.42 3.29
C LYS A 307 -30.81 -12.09 4.62
N ASP A 308 -30.12 -12.33 5.75
CA ASP A 308 -30.68 -12.09 7.07
C ASP A 308 -30.94 -10.59 7.24
N LEU A 309 -32.16 -10.27 7.68
CA LEU A 309 -32.55 -8.90 8.00
C LEU A 309 -31.87 -8.45 9.30
N PRO A 310 -31.46 -7.18 9.41
CA PRO A 310 -30.92 -6.63 10.65
C PRO A 310 -31.90 -6.74 11.83
N ASP A 311 -31.40 -6.96 13.04
CA ASP A 311 -32.24 -7.13 14.25
C ASP A 311 -33.22 -5.96 14.48
N PHE A 312 -32.81 -4.73 14.15
CA PHE A 312 -33.64 -3.53 14.33
C PHE A 312 -34.92 -3.56 13.47
N THR A 313 -35.00 -4.41 12.44
CA THR A 313 -36.22 -4.54 11.62
C THR A 313 -37.43 -4.98 12.45
N SER A 314 -37.19 -5.72 13.53
CA SER A 314 -38.22 -6.11 14.50
C SER A 314 -38.87 -4.93 15.25
N ASP A 315 -38.15 -3.81 15.39
CA ASP A 315 -38.66 -2.58 16.03
C ASP A 315 -39.62 -1.79 15.11
N TYR A 316 -39.70 -2.14 13.82
CA TYR A 316 -40.52 -1.46 12.81
C TYR A 316 -41.44 -2.45 12.07
N PRO A 317 -42.40 -3.08 12.76
CA PRO A 317 -43.28 -4.11 12.18
C PRO A 317 -44.22 -3.58 11.10
N ASP A 318 -44.47 -2.27 11.07
CA ASP A 318 -45.34 -1.61 10.09
C ASP A 318 -44.64 -1.36 8.73
N LYS A 319 -43.34 -1.69 8.62
CA LYS A 319 -42.56 -1.50 7.39
C LYS A 319 -42.28 -2.84 6.73
N GLU A 320 -42.52 -2.94 5.42
CA GLU A 320 -42.10 -4.09 4.63
C GLU A 320 -40.58 -4.04 4.40
N TRP A 321 -39.92 -5.16 4.68
CA TRP A 321 -38.48 -5.34 4.50
C TRP A 321 -38.23 -6.38 3.42
N GLU A 322 -37.40 -6.05 2.44
CA GLU A 322 -37.04 -6.97 1.36
C GLU A 322 -35.76 -7.74 1.73
N GLU A 323 -35.82 -9.08 1.69
CA GLU A 323 -34.66 -9.94 1.80
C GLU A 323 -33.81 -9.83 0.52
N LYS A 324 -32.73 -9.07 0.60
CA LYS A 324 -31.74 -8.92 -0.48
C LYS A 324 -30.38 -9.41 -0.02
N GLU A 325 -29.57 -9.88 -0.96
CA GLU A 325 -28.17 -10.18 -0.68
C GLU A 325 -27.49 -8.88 -0.28
N ARG A 326 -26.98 -8.86 0.96
CA ARG A 326 -26.17 -7.75 1.44
C ARG A 326 -24.89 -7.65 0.62
N GLU A 327 -24.46 -6.43 0.35
CA GLU A 327 -23.13 -6.20 -0.19
C GLU A 327 -22.07 -6.58 0.85
N ILE A 328 -21.01 -7.26 0.39
CA ILE A 328 -19.92 -7.74 1.22
C ILE A 328 -18.63 -7.13 0.72
N ILE A 329 -17.82 -6.66 1.66
CA ILE A 329 -16.46 -6.20 1.40
C ILE A 329 -15.52 -7.26 2.00
N PRO A 330 -15.08 -8.24 1.21
CA PRO A 330 -14.18 -9.27 1.72
C PRO A 330 -12.84 -8.67 2.08
N SER A 331 -12.24 -9.17 3.16
CA SER A 331 -10.85 -8.86 3.50
C SER A 331 -9.86 -9.56 2.55
N ARG A 332 -8.56 -9.28 2.72
CA ARG A 332 -7.51 -9.91 1.90
C ARG A 332 -7.47 -11.43 2.13
N ILE A 333 -6.97 -12.16 1.13
CA ILE A 333 -6.70 -13.60 1.26
C ILE A 333 -5.43 -13.82 2.09
N TYR A 334 -5.54 -14.61 3.15
CA TYR A 334 -4.41 -15.06 3.95
C TYR A 334 -4.11 -16.52 3.62
N PHE A 335 -2.93 -16.79 3.02
CA PHE A 335 -2.48 -18.15 2.75
C PHE A 335 -1.84 -18.78 3.98
N SER A 336 -2.00 -20.10 4.14
CA SER A 336 -1.22 -20.88 5.11
C SER A 336 0.26 -20.91 4.73
N GLU A 337 1.15 -21.17 5.69
CA GLU A 337 2.60 -21.21 5.47
C GLU A 337 3.03 -22.18 4.35
N ASN A 338 2.28 -23.28 4.15
CA ASN A 338 2.53 -24.23 3.08
C ASN A 338 1.81 -23.90 1.75
N GLY A 339 1.05 -22.80 1.69
CA GLY A 339 0.28 -22.35 0.52
C GLY A 339 -0.91 -23.23 0.11
N ASN A 340 -1.26 -24.26 0.88
CA ASN A 340 -2.31 -25.22 0.51
C ASN A 340 -3.72 -24.84 0.99
N LYS A 341 -3.83 -23.84 1.88
CA LYS A 341 -5.10 -23.34 2.41
C LYS A 341 -5.08 -21.82 2.40
N ALA A 342 -6.27 -21.25 2.35
CA ALA A 342 -6.49 -19.81 2.44
C ALA A 342 -7.67 -19.52 3.37
N VAL A 343 -7.62 -18.37 4.05
CA VAL A 343 -8.70 -17.85 4.88
C VAL A 343 -9.00 -16.41 4.45
N VAL A 344 -10.29 -16.08 4.46
CA VAL A 344 -10.84 -14.75 4.19
C VAL A 344 -11.85 -14.46 5.30
N ASN A 345 -11.81 -13.23 5.82
CA ASN A 345 -12.81 -12.71 6.76
C ASN A 345 -13.76 -11.73 6.06
#